data_AF-A0A2W6E580-F1
#
_entry.id   AF-A0A2W6E580-F1
#
_cell.length_a   1.000
_cell.length_b   1.000
_cell.length_c   1.000
_cell.angle_alpha   90.00
_cell.angle_beta   90.00
_cell.angle_gamma   90.00
#
_symmetry.space_group_name_H-M   'P 1'
#
loop_
_entity.id
_entity.type
_entity.pdbx_description
1 polymer ?
#
loop_
_entity_poly.entity_id
_entity_poly.type
_entity_poly.pdbx_seq_one_letter_code
_entity_poly.pdbx_strand_id
1 'polypeptide(L)'
;MQFPRITPPDQQAHREAVARHEQLTKPPGSLGRLEELGVWATACQGACPPHPFVRPQVVVFAGDHGVAEYGVSAYPSEVTQQMVGNFLSGGAAVNVL
;
A
#
# COMPACT_ATOMS: atom_id res chain seq x y z
N MET A 1 18.55 19.16 5.20
CA MET A 1 17.94 17.88 5.62
C MET A 1 18.52 16.78 4.73
N GLN A 2 19.04 15.70 5.30
CA GLN A 2 19.55 14.57 4.52
C GLN A 2 18.58 13.40 4.71
N PHE A 3 17.96 12.96 3.62
CA PHE A 3 17.06 11.81 3.66
C PHE A 3 17.88 10.51 3.61
N PRO A 4 17.43 9.44 4.30
CA PRO A 4 18.08 8.15 4.20
C PRO A 4 18.01 7.62 2.76
N ARG A 5 19.05 6.87 2.36
CA ARG A 5 19.08 6.22 1.05
C ARG A 5 18.06 5.09 1.03
N ILE A 6 17.16 5.12 0.06
CA ILE A 6 16.27 3.98 -0.23
C ILE A 6 17.07 2.94 -1.01
N THR A 7 17.12 1.72 -0.49
CA THR A 7 17.72 0.56 -1.17
C THR A 7 16.67 -0.19 -1.98
N PRO A 8 17.05 -0.83 -3.09
CA PRO A 8 16.13 -1.72 -3.80
C PRO A 8 15.76 -2.94 -2.92
N PRO A 9 14.62 -3.60 -3.19
CA PRO A 9 14.28 -4.88 -2.56
C PRO A 9 15.37 -5.94 -2.72
N ASP A 10 15.45 -6.87 -1.76
CA ASP A 10 16.47 -7.92 -1.70
C ASP A 10 16.28 -8.98 -2.80
N GLN A 11 17.28 -9.08 -3.69
CA GLN A 11 17.26 -10.03 -4.80
C GLN A 11 17.46 -11.49 -4.37
N GLN A 12 18.17 -11.74 -3.28
CA GLN A 12 18.38 -13.09 -2.77
C GLN A 12 17.09 -13.61 -2.15
N ALA A 13 16.45 -12.83 -1.29
CA ALA A 13 15.14 -13.17 -0.73
C ALA A 13 14.09 -13.39 -1.84
N HIS A 14 14.11 -12.57 -2.90
CA HIS A 14 13.25 -12.78 -4.07
C HIS A 14 13.43 -14.17 -4.69
N ARG A 15 14.69 -14.59 -4.95
CA ARG A 15 14.98 -15.91 -5.55
C ARG A 15 14.55 -17.05 -4.63
N GLU A 16 14.76 -16.91 -3.33
CA GLU A 16 14.31 -17.89 -2.33
C GLU A 16 12.79 -18.03 -2.32
N ALA A 17 12.04 -16.92 -2.42
CA ALA A 17 10.58 -16.95 -2.50
C ALA A 17 10.07 -17.62 -3.79
N VAL A 18 10.70 -17.35 -4.94
CA VAL A 18 10.36 -18.03 -6.20
C VAL A 18 10.60 -19.53 -6.07
N ALA A 19 11.78 -19.95 -5.62
CA ALA A 19 12.10 -21.36 -5.42
C ALA A 19 11.16 -22.05 -4.42
N ARG A 20 10.75 -21.34 -3.36
CA ARG A 20 9.75 -21.84 -2.41
C ARG A 20 8.41 -22.10 -3.10
N HIS A 21 7.93 -21.20 -3.97
CA HIS A 21 6.66 -21.38 -4.69
C HIS A 21 6.64 -22.61 -5.60
N GLU A 22 7.79 -23.00 -6.15
CA GLU A 22 7.95 -24.23 -6.96
C GLU A 22 7.84 -25.51 -6.13
N GLN A 23 8.09 -25.44 -4.81
CA GLN A 23 8.07 -26.58 -3.90
C GLN A 23 6.73 -26.75 -3.15
N LEU A 24 5.86 -25.75 -3.20
CA LEU A 24 4.55 -25.83 -2.53
C LEU A 24 3.64 -26.83 -3.24
N THR A 25 2.77 -27.52 -2.47
CA THR A 25 1.76 -28.44 -3.00
C THR A 25 0.63 -27.68 -3.71
N LYS A 26 0.94 -27.13 -4.87
CA LYS A 26 0.03 -26.40 -5.76
C LYS A 26 0.52 -26.54 -7.21
N PRO A 27 -0.36 -26.50 -8.23
CA PRO A 27 0.11 -26.35 -9.60
C PRO A 27 0.94 -25.06 -9.75
N PRO A 28 2.03 -25.06 -10.53
CA PRO A 28 2.81 -23.86 -10.79
C PRO A 28 1.93 -22.70 -11.28
N GLY A 29 2.09 -21.52 -10.67
CA GLY A 29 1.35 -20.31 -11.02
C GLY A 29 -0.14 -20.30 -10.65
N SER A 30 -0.67 -21.34 -9.98
CA SER A 30 -2.11 -21.44 -9.66
C SER A 30 -2.64 -20.34 -8.74
N LEU A 31 -1.79 -19.64 -7.98
CA LEU A 31 -2.22 -18.48 -7.17
C LEU A 31 -2.02 -17.14 -7.89
N GLY A 32 -1.50 -17.15 -9.12
CA GLY A 32 -1.32 -15.97 -9.97
C GLY A 32 -0.65 -14.81 -9.23
N ARG A 33 -1.33 -13.65 -9.20
CA ARG A 33 -0.84 -12.42 -8.57
C ARG A 33 -0.53 -12.55 -7.07
N LEU A 34 -1.12 -13.53 -6.36
CA LEU A 34 -0.78 -13.75 -4.95
C LEU A 34 0.66 -14.29 -4.79
N GLU A 35 1.17 -15.05 -5.75
CA GLU A 35 2.59 -15.47 -5.76
C GLU A 35 3.50 -14.26 -5.98
N GLU A 36 3.16 -13.42 -6.95
CA GLU A 36 3.90 -12.18 -7.25
C GLU A 36 3.98 -11.25 -6.03
N LEU A 37 2.86 -11.04 -5.34
CA LEU A 37 2.81 -10.22 -4.13
C LEU A 37 3.59 -10.85 -2.97
N GLY A 38 3.55 -12.17 -2.80
CA GLY A 38 4.31 -12.88 -1.77
C GLY A 38 5.83 -12.76 -2.00
N VAL A 39 6.28 -12.92 -3.24
CA VAL A 39 7.68 -12.73 -3.64
C VAL A 39 8.12 -11.27 -3.44
N TRP A 40 7.30 -10.31 -3.85
CA TRP A 40 7.60 -8.89 -3.66
C TRP A 40 7.69 -8.51 -2.18
N ALA A 41 6.73 -8.95 -1.36
CA ALA A 41 6.76 -8.71 0.08
C ALA A 41 8.00 -9.33 0.74
N THR A 42 8.39 -10.54 0.32
CA THR A 42 9.62 -11.20 0.77
C THR A 42 10.85 -10.36 0.44
N ALA A 43 10.98 -9.88 -0.79
CA ALA A 43 12.10 -9.04 -1.22
C ALA A 43 12.14 -7.71 -0.46
N CYS A 44 11.00 -7.07 -0.24
CA CYS A 44 10.91 -5.83 0.52
C CYS A 44 11.26 -6.01 2.01
N GLN A 45 10.95 -7.17 2.59
CA GLN A 45 11.25 -7.47 3.99
C GLN A 45 12.61 -8.17 4.21
N GLY A 46 13.24 -8.67 3.14
CA GLY A 46 14.49 -9.43 3.21
C GLY A 46 14.36 -10.77 3.94
N ALA A 47 13.16 -11.39 3.97
CA ALA A 47 12.90 -12.60 4.74
C ALA A 47 11.92 -13.54 4.00
N CYS A 48 12.28 -14.82 3.87
CA CYS A 48 11.45 -15.86 3.24
C CYS A 48 11.06 -16.95 4.26
N PRO A 49 9.76 -17.14 4.57
CA PRO A 49 8.61 -16.35 4.12
C PRO A 49 8.61 -14.93 4.75
N PRO A 50 7.84 -13.99 4.18
CA PRO A 50 7.75 -12.64 4.75
C PRO A 50 7.05 -12.69 6.11
N HIS A 51 7.39 -11.75 7.00
CA HIS A 51 6.70 -11.58 8.27
C HIS A 51 5.25 -11.13 8.02
N PRO A 52 4.30 -11.58 8.88
CA PRO A 52 2.92 -11.13 8.80
C PRO A 52 2.78 -9.60 8.94
N PHE A 53 1.86 -9.02 8.18
CA PHE A 53 1.50 -7.62 8.31
C PHE A 53 0.60 -7.42 9.54
N VAL A 54 1.18 -6.97 10.65
CA VAL A 54 0.46 -6.86 11.94
C VAL A 54 -0.25 -5.53 12.16
N ARG A 55 0.27 -4.44 11.60
CA ARG A 55 -0.24 -3.08 11.85
C ARG A 55 -0.18 -2.20 10.59
N PRO A 56 -0.92 -2.57 9.52
CA PRO A 56 -1.00 -1.73 8.33
C PRO A 56 -1.56 -0.35 8.71
N GLN A 57 -1.08 0.69 8.03
CA GLN A 57 -1.55 2.06 8.23
C GLN A 57 -1.94 2.67 6.89
N VAL A 58 -3.07 3.36 6.88
CA VAL A 58 -3.47 4.24 5.78
C VAL A 58 -3.19 5.68 6.22
N VAL A 59 -2.44 6.43 5.42
CA VAL A 59 -2.14 7.85 5.67
C VAL A 59 -2.90 8.68 4.65
N VAL A 60 -3.88 9.46 5.12
CA VAL A 60 -4.68 10.35 4.28
C VAL A 60 -4.12 11.76 4.36
N PHE A 61 -3.68 12.29 3.22
CA PHE A 61 -3.27 13.68 3.07
C PHE A 61 -4.44 14.49 2.51
N ALA A 62 -4.86 15.52 3.23
CA ALA A 62 -5.91 16.44 2.80
C ALA A 62 -5.32 17.84 2.61
N GLY A 63 -5.66 18.47 1.49
CA GLY A 63 -5.22 19.81 1.15
C GLY A 63 -6.05 20.40 0.01
N ASP A 64 -6.31 21.70 0.10
CA ASP A 64 -7.03 22.44 -0.93
C ASP A 64 -6.09 22.92 -2.03
N HIS A 65 -6.67 23.21 -3.19
CA HIS A 65 -5.97 23.69 -4.37
C HIS A 65 -6.67 24.94 -4.89
N GLY A 66 -5.93 26.05 -5.05
CA GLY A 66 -6.53 27.34 -5.45
C GLY A 66 -7.25 27.30 -6.81
N VAL A 67 -6.90 26.37 -7.69
CA VAL A 67 -7.60 26.18 -8.98
C VAL A 67 -9.09 25.84 -8.81
N ALA A 68 -9.50 25.32 -7.64
CA ALA A 68 -10.90 24.97 -7.36
C ALA A 68 -11.86 26.17 -7.44
N GLU A 69 -11.35 27.40 -7.24
CA GLU A 69 -12.14 28.64 -7.35
C GLU A 69 -12.70 28.89 -8.76
N TYR A 70 -12.13 28.24 -9.78
CA TYR A 70 -12.54 28.42 -11.18
C TYR A 70 -13.62 27.42 -11.64
N GLY A 71 -14.31 26.74 -10.71
CA GLY A 71 -15.42 25.84 -11.04
C GLY A 71 -15.00 24.57 -11.78
N VAL A 72 -13.74 24.14 -11.64
CA VAL A 72 -13.19 22.93 -12.27
C VAL A 72 -13.47 21.65 -11.49
N SER A 73 -14.09 21.76 -10.31
CA SER A 73 -14.32 20.65 -9.37
C SER A 73 -15.81 20.30 -9.29
N ALA A 74 -16.11 19.02 -9.06
CA ALA A 74 -17.48 18.51 -8.91
C ALA A 74 -18.15 18.96 -7.59
N TYR A 75 -17.35 19.34 -6.60
CA TYR A 75 -17.77 19.78 -5.27
C TYR A 75 -17.02 21.06 -4.90
N PRO A 76 -17.60 21.93 -4.05
CA PRO A 76 -16.93 23.13 -3.60
C PRO A 76 -15.79 22.80 -2.61
N SER A 77 -14.85 23.72 -2.40
CA SER A 77 -13.61 23.46 -1.64
C SER A 77 -13.86 23.17 -0.15
N GLU A 78 -14.97 23.66 0.43
CA GLU A 78 -15.31 23.39 1.83
C GLU A 78 -15.52 21.90 2.12
N VAL A 79 -15.80 21.09 1.07
CA VAL A 79 -15.94 19.63 1.21
C VAL A 79 -14.64 18.97 1.68
N THR A 80 -13.47 19.54 1.39
CA THR A 80 -12.19 19.04 1.94
C THR A 80 -12.21 19.03 3.46
N GLN A 81 -12.57 20.14 4.10
CA GLN A 81 -12.66 20.25 5.55
C GLN A 81 -13.75 19.34 6.12
N GLN A 82 -14.91 19.26 5.46
CA GLN A 82 -16.01 18.39 5.89
C GLN A 82 -15.61 16.91 5.87
N MET A 83 -14.90 16.47 4.82
CA MET A 83 -14.40 15.09 4.72
C MET A 83 -13.32 14.79 5.75
N VAL A 84 -12.43 15.76 6.05
CA VAL A 84 -11.48 15.61 7.18
C VAL A 84 -12.23 15.42 8.49
N GLY A 85 -13.28 16.20 8.75
CA GLY A 85 -14.16 15.99 9.89
C GLY A 85 -14.76 14.58 9.91
N ASN A 86 -15.20 14.08 8.75
CA ASN A 86 -15.73 12.73 8.61
C ASN A 86 -14.68 11.63 8.88
N PHE A 87 -13.44 11.80 8.38
CA PHE A 87 -12.31 10.89 8.66
C PHE A 87 -12.01 10.80 10.16
N LEU A 88 -11.96 11.95 10.84
CA LEU A 88 -11.72 12.02 12.29
C LEU A 88 -12.86 11.42 13.11
N SER A 89 -14.09 11.52 12.60
CA SER A 89 -15.28 10.96 13.25
C SER A 89 -15.48 9.47 12.97
N GLY A 90 -14.64 8.86 12.12
CA GLY A 90 -14.74 7.45 11.77
C GLY A 90 -15.86 7.10 10.78
N GLY A 91 -16.48 8.11 10.15
CA GLY A 91 -17.68 7.93 9.32
C GLY A 91 -17.42 7.81 7.82
N ALA A 92 -16.16 7.87 7.38
CA ALA A 92 -15.83 7.76 5.96
C ALA A 92 -15.56 6.32 5.55
N ALA A 93 -15.64 6.05 4.24
CA ALA A 93 -15.37 4.72 3.69
C ALA A 93 -13.97 4.19 4.09
N VAL A 94 -12.94 5.04 4.11
CA VAL A 94 -11.57 4.65 4.51
C VAL A 94 -11.46 4.23 5.99
N ASN A 95 -12.42 4.57 6.84
CA ASN A 95 -12.43 4.16 8.24
C ASN A 95 -12.97 2.75 8.45
N VAL A 96 -13.79 2.24 7.51
CA VAL A 96 -14.57 1.00 7.69
C VAL A 96 -14.19 -0.12 6.72
N LEU A 97 -13.30 0.17 5.76
CA LEU A 97 -12.73 -0.79 4.80
C LEU A 97 -11.33 -1.22 5.24
#